data_AF-A0A1J3H698-F1
#
_entry.id   AF-A0A1J3H698-F1
#
_cell.length_a   1.000
_cell.length_b   1.000
_cell.length_c   1.000
_cell.angle_alpha   90.00
_cell.angle_beta   90.00
_cell.angle_gamma   90.00
#
_symmetry.space_group_name_H-M   'P 1'
#
loop_
_entity.id
_entity.type
_entity.pdbx_description
1 polymer ?
#
loop_
_entity_poly.entity_id
_entity_poly.type
_entity_poly.pdbx_seq_one_letter_code
_entity_poly.pdbx_strand_id
1 'polypeptide(L)'
;GNEGLKNTVWKLMNTTAVGGEARNKDSPSLIQEDQPSSNAHCVAYLIKDRSKVMRVDDLRQKLRLRGLRCHPMYCRNSTRMQIVPLLASRSQALRYLFVRWRLNVANMYVVVGERGDTDYEELISGTHKTVIIKRLVTLGSDALLRSTDLRDDIVPKESPFIGFLNADSPVNEITDTLKQLSKAST
;
A
#
# COMPACT_ATOMS: atom_id res chain seq x y z
N GLY A 1 12.03 19.41 -4.06
CA GLY A 1 10.93 19.72 -5.00
C GLY A 1 10.50 18.47 -5.75
N ASN A 2 9.35 18.53 -6.45
CA ASN A 2 8.76 17.42 -7.21
C ASN A 2 9.73 16.80 -8.23
N GLU A 3 10.37 17.62 -9.05
CA GLU A 3 11.37 17.18 -10.04
C GLU A 3 12.58 16.45 -9.41
N GLY A 4 13.01 16.89 -8.22
CA GLY A 4 14.07 16.23 -7.47
C GLY A 4 13.67 14.81 -7.03
N LEU A 5 12.41 14.62 -6.63
CA LEU A 5 11.86 13.31 -6.31
C LEU A 5 11.84 12.43 -7.57
N LYS A 6 11.28 12.93 -8.68
CA LYS A 6 11.20 12.19 -9.94
C LYS A 6 12.57 11.70 -10.41
N ASN A 7 13.55 12.60 -10.44
CA ASN A 7 14.92 12.28 -10.82
C ASN A 7 15.57 11.26 -9.88
N THR A 8 15.29 11.36 -8.58
CA THR A 8 15.83 10.41 -7.60
C THR A 8 15.23 9.02 -7.78
N VAL A 9 13.91 8.93 -7.93
CA VAL A 9 13.21 7.66 -8.16
C VAL A 9 13.65 7.05 -9.47
N TRP A 10 13.72 7.82 -10.55
CA TRP A 10 14.20 7.35 -11.85
C TRP A 10 15.60 6.74 -11.74
N LYS A 11 16.53 7.42 -11.06
CA LYS A 11 17.89 6.90 -10.84
C LYS A 11 17.84 5.61 -10.04
N LEU A 12 17.21 5.61 -8.85
CA LEU A 12 17.15 4.45 -7.97
C LEU A 12 16.59 3.20 -8.66
N MET A 13 15.52 3.36 -9.43
CA MET A 13 14.84 2.26 -10.11
C MET A 13 15.60 1.75 -11.33
N ASN A 14 16.47 2.56 -11.93
CA ASN A 14 17.22 2.15 -13.13
C ASN A 14 18.66 1.76 -12.86
N THR A 15 19.29 2.22 -11.77
CA THR A 15 20.67 1.89 -11.42
C THR A 15 20.80 0.66 -10.53
N THR A 16 19.76 0.31 -9.79
CA THR A 16 19.80 -0.78 -8.81
C THR A 16 18.60 -1.69 -9.00
N ALA A 17 18.86 -2.98 -9.24
CA ALA A 17 17.81 -4.00 -9.32
C ALA A 17 17.42 -4.49 -7.91
N VAL A 18 16.40 -5.35 -7.85
CA VAL A 18 16.09 -6.18 -6.67
C VAL A 18 17.37 -6.86 -6.18
N GLY A 19 17.60 -6.87 -4.86
CA GLY A 19 18.79 -7.49 -4.26
C GLY A 19 20.03 -6.60 -4.23
N GLY A 20 19.96 -5.36 -4.71
CA GLY A 20 21.06 -4.40 -4.61
C GLY A 20 22.08 -4.46 -5.74
N GLU A 21 21.85 -5.30 -6.75
CA GLU A 21 22.73 -5.44 -7.91
C GLU A 21 22.73 -4.17 -8.77
N ALA A 22 23.93 -3.74 -9.16
CA ALA A 22 24.09 -2.63 -10.09
C ALA A 22 23.64 -3.03 -11.50
N ARG A 23 22.86 -2.19 -12.16
CA ARG A 23 22.41 -2.41 -13.54
C ARG A 23 23.35 -1.73 -14.53
N ASN A 24 23.61 -2.39 -15.66
CA ASN A 24 24.34 -1.79 -16.77
C ASN A 24 23.57 -0.58 -17.33
N LYS A 25 24.30 0.46 -17.73
CA LYS A 25 23.71 1.70 -18.27
C LYS A 25 22.86 1.48 -19.53
N ASP A 26 23.18 0.45 -20.31
CA ASP A 26 22.45 0.10 -21.54
C ASP A 26 21.19 -0.74 -21.28
N SER A 27 20.91 -1.08 -20.01
CA SER A 27 19.71 -1.85 -19.66
C SER A 27 18.45 -1.01 -19.90
N PRO A 28 17.35 -1.61 -20.39
CA PRO A 28 16.10 -0.90 -20.55
C PRO A 28 15.58 -0.35 -19.22
N SER A 29 14.90 0.79 -19.26
CA SER A 29 14.28 1.37 -18.06
C SER A 29 13.23 0.42 -17.49
N LEU A 30 13.22 0.24 -16.16
CA LEU A 30 12.22 -0.59 -15.47
C LEU A 30 10.90 0.13 -15.27
N ILE A 31 10.92 1.46 -15.35
CA ILE A 31 9.76 2.31 -15.09
C ILE A 31 9.58 3.36 -16.20
N GLN A 32 8.37 3.88 -16.30
CA GLN A 32 8.03 5.00 -17.17
C GLN A 32 7.07 5.92 -16.42
N GLU A 33 7.27 7.23 -16.50
CA GLU A 33 6.36 8.18 -15.85
C GLU A 33 4.94 8.06 -16.43
N ASP A 34 3.96 7.96 -15.53
CA ASP A 34 2.53 7.96 -15.85
C ASP A 34 2.02 9.40 -15.68
N GLN A 35 2.31 10.24 -16.67
CA GLN A 35 1.95 11.67 -16.63
C GLN A 35 0.45 11.90 -16.38
N PRO A 36 -0.50 11.15 -17.02
CA PRO A 36 -1.93 11.34 -16.76
C PRO A 36 -2.35 11.05 -15.33
N SER A 37 -1.62 10.18 -14.64
CA SER A 37 -1.92 9.80 -13.24
C SER A 37 -1.05 10.55 -12.23
N SER A 38 -0.19 11.45 -12.69
CA SER A 38 0.70 12.27 -11.87
C SER A 38 0.15 13.67 -11.67
N ASN A 39 0.38 14.25 -10.50
CA ASN A 39 0.04 15.63 -10.17
C ASN A 39 1.05 16.22 -9.17
N ALA A 40 0.78 17.42 -8.63
CA ALA A 40 1.69 18.11 -7.71
C ALA A 40 1.96 17.35 -6.39
N HIS A 41 1.09 16.43 -6.00
CA HIS A 41 1.12 15.70 -4.73
C HIS A 41 1.18 14.18 -4.89
N CYS A 42 1.23 13.67 -6.12
CA CYS A 42 1.35 12.25 -6.42
C CYS A 42 2.18 12.08 -7.69
N VAL A 43 3.31 11.40 -7.59
CA VAL A 43 4.11 11.00 -8.76
C VAL A 43 3.80 9.54 -9.07
N ALA A 44 3.39 9.26 -10.29
CA ALA A 44 3.00 7.92 -10.72
C ALA A 44 3.93 7.38 -11.82
N TYR A 45 4.17 6.08 -11.76
CA TYR A 45 4.98 5.35 -12.74
C TYR A 45 4.28 4.08 -13.20
N LEU A 46 4.36 3.80 -14.50
CA LEU A 46 4.10 2.49 -15.08
C LEU A 46 5.32 1.58 -14.86
N ILE A 47 5.06 0.33 -14.49
CA ILE A 47 6.09 -0.68 -14.26
C ILE A 47 6.22 -1.56 -15.50
N LYS A 48 7.44 -1.62 -16.07
CA LYS A 48 7.73 -2.41 -17.27
C LYS A 48 8.13 -3.84 -16.93
N ASP A 49 8.92 -4.03 -15.87
CA ASP A 49 9.39 -5.35 -15.45
C ASP A 49 9.30 -5.51 -13.93
N ARG A 50 8.22 -6.14 -13.48
CA ARG A 50 7.93 -6.38 -12.05
C ARG A 50 8.94 -7.26 -11.33
N SER A 51 9.74 -8.04 -12.06
CA SER A 51 10.71 -8.97 -11.45
C SER A 51 12.00 -8.29 -11.01
N LYS A 52 12.30 -7.12 -11.57
CA LYS A 52 13.56 -6.39 -11.36
C LYS A 52 13.41 -5.10 -10.57
N VAL A 53 12.18 -4.63 -10.37
CA VAL A 53 11.89 -3.38 -9.64
C VAL A 53 12.07 -3.55 -8.14
N MET A 54 12.66 -2.54 -7.52
CA MET A 54 12.93 -2.50 -6.09
C MET A 54 11.68 -2.68 -5.23
N ARG A 55 11.81 -3.36 -4.10
CA ARG A 55 10.73 -3.48 -3.12
C ARG A 55 10.46 -2.13 -2.42
N VAL A 56 9.27 -1.99 -1.83
CA VAL A 56 8.81 -0.76 -1.20
C VAL A 56 9.66 -0.39 0.01
N ASP A 57 10.05 -1.35 0.84
CA ASP A 57 10.93 -1.16 2.00
C ASP A 57 12.29 -0.56 1.61
N ASP A 58 12.95 -1.16 0.62
CA ASP A 58 14.24 -0.71 0.07
C ASP A 58 14.14 0.69 -0.54
N LEU A 59 13.10 0.92 -1.35
CA LEU A 59 12.87 2.23 -1.99
C LEU A 59 12.61 3.31 -0.94
N ARG A 60 11.75 3.01 0.04
CA ARG A 60 11.43 3.90 1.17
C ARG A 60 12.69 4.22 1.99
N GLN A 61 13.55 3.24 2.26
CA GLN A 61 14.82 3.44 2.95
C GLN A 61 15.74 4.37 2.15
N LYS A 62 15.94 4.10 0.85
CA LYS A 62 16.83 4.91 -0.01
C LYS A 62 16.32 6.34 -0.22
N LEU A 63 15.01 6.55 -0.26
CA LEU A 63 14.42 7.89 -0.28
C LEU A 63 14.66 8.62 1.04
N ARG A 64 14.45 7.94 2.19
CA ARG A 64 14.68 8.51 3.53
C ARG A 64 16.14 8.93 3.76
N LEU A 65 17.10 8.13 3.31
CA LEU A 65 18.53 8.46 3.37
C LEU A 65 18.89 9.72 2.56
N ARG A 66 18.08 10.07 1.56
CA ARG A 66 18.23 11.29 0.75
C ARG A 66 17.38 12.45 1.25
N GLY A 67 16.79 12.33 2.45
CA GLY A 67 15.92 13.35 3.04
C GLY A 67 14.53 13.45 2.40
N LEU A 68 14.16 12.54 1.49
CA LEU A 68 12.86 12.53 0.83
C LEU A 68 11.87 11.71 1.67
N ARG A 69 10.93 12.41 2.33
CA ARG A 69 9.87 11.79 3.14
C ARG A 69 8.63 11.51 2.30
N CYS A 70 8.66 10.38 1.60
CA CYS A 70 7.59 9.94 0.72
C CYS A 70 7.10 8.55 1.13
N HIS A 71 5.89 8.23 0.70
CA HIS A 71 5.27 6.93 0.83
C HIS A 71 5.10 6.33 -0.57
N PRO A 72 6.07 5.50 -1.04
CA PRO A 72 5.92 4.73 -2.26
C PRO A 72 4.99 3.54 -2.00
N MET A 73 4.13 3.24 -2.98
CA MET A 73 3.26 2.06 -2.97
C MET A 73 3.08 1.52 -4.39
N TYR A 74 3.11 0.20 -4.54
CA TYR A 74 2.69 -0.47 -5.76
C TYR A 74 1.19 -0.70 -5.74
N CYS A 75 0.55 -0.40 -6.86
CA CYS A 75 -0.87 -0.57 -7.04
C CYS A 75 -1.21 -1.24 -8.37
N ARG A 76 -2.46 -1.69 -8.49
CA ARG A 76 -2.99 -2.38 -9.69
C ARG A 76 -2.13 -3.60 -10.07
N ASN A 77 -1.97 -4.54 -9.14
CA ASN A 77 -1.20 -5.77 -9.35
C ASN A 77 0.25 -5.50 -9.80
N SER A 78 0.94 -4.59 -9.10
CA SER A 78 2.31 -4.17 -9.39
C SER A 78 2.57 -3.54 -10.78
N THR A 79 1.52 -3.23 -11.56
CA THR A 79 1.67 -2.59 -12.87
C THR A 79 1.92 -1.10 -12.76
N ARG A 80 1.60 -0.50 -11.61
CA ARG A 80 1.83 0.91 -11.32
C ARG A 80 2.45 1.10 -9.95
N MET A 81 3.18 2.19 -9.81
CA MET A 81 3.70 2.68 -8.54
C MET A 81 3.27 4.13 -8.36
N GLN A 82 2.79 4.46 -7.17
CA GLN A 82 2.47 5.82 -6.76
C GLN A 82 3.39 6.24 -5.61
N ILE A 83 3.83 7.48 -5.65
CA ILE A 83 4.68 8.07 -4.62
C ILE A 83 4.01 9.36 -4.16
N VAL A 84 3.51 9.33 -2.94
CA VAL A 84 2.85 10.46 -2.29
C VAL A 84 3.73 10.99 -1.14
N PRO A 85 3.54 12.23 -0.67
CA PRO A 85 4.12 12.68 0.58
C PRO A 85 3.81 11.70 1.72
N LEU A 86 4.75 11.50 2.66
CA LEU A 86 4.57 10.54 3.75
C LEU A 86 3.27 10.74 4.54
N LEU A 87 2.88 11.99 4.76
CA LEU A 87 1.66 12.35 5.49
C LEU A 87 0.37 12.26 4.66
N ALA A 88 0.49 11.99 3.36
CA ALA A 88 -0.64 11.84 2.44
C ALA A 88 -0.95 10.36 2.14
N SER A 89 -0.36 9.40 2.87
CA SER A 89 -0.72 7.99 2.74
C SER A 89 -2.15 7.75 3.24
N ARG A 90 -2.79 6.65 2.78
CA ARG A 90 -4.16 6.31 3.17
C ARG A 90 -4.30 6.05 4.67
N SER A 91 -3.32 5.36 5.26
CA SER A 91 -3.22 5.13 6.71
C SER A 91 -3.14 6.43 7.51
N GLN A 92 -2.34 7.41 7.05
CA GLN A 92 -2.25 8.74 7.67
C GLN A 92 -3.53 9.55 7.48
N ALA A 93 -4.20 9.43 6.33
CA ALA A 93 -5.48 10.09 6.10
C ALA A 93 -6.58 9.62 7.07
N LEU A 94 -6.66 8.31 7.34
CA LEU A 94 -7.58 7.76 8.35
C LEU A 94 -7.30 8.33 9.75
N ARG A 95 -6.03 8.41 10.14
CA ARG A 95 -5.63 9.05 11.40
C ARG A 95 -5.93 10.55 11.42
N TYR A 96 -5.78 11.24 10.29
CA TYR A 96 -6.05 12.66 10.17
C TYR A 96 -7.53 12.98 10.38
N LEU A 97 -8.43 12.14 9.86
CA LEU A 97 -9.88 12.24 10.09
C LEU A 97 -10.22 12.20 11.59
N PHE A 98 -9.59 11.30 12.35
CA PHE A 98 -9.73 11.27 13.82
C PHE A 98 -9.30 12.57 14.47
N VAL A 99 -8.06 13.00 14.19
CA VAL A 99 -7.41 14.12 14.89
C VAL A 99 -8.12 15.44 14.58
N ARG A 100 -8.51 15.65 13.32
CA ARG A 100 -9.03 16.94 12.85
C ARG A 100 -10.54 17.04 12.91
N TRP A 101 -11.24 15.94 12.63
CA TRP A 101 -12.71 15.94 12.56
C TRP A 101 -13.36 15.24 13.74
N ARG A 102 -12.58 14.75 14.71
CA ARG A 102 -13.06 14.06 15.92
C ARG A 102 -13.95 12.85 15.61
N LEU A 103 -13.79 12.26 14.42
CA LEU A 103 -14.52 11.05 14.04
C LEU A 103 -13.98 9.87 14.83
N ASN A 104 -14.85 9.12 15.52
CA ASN A 104 -14.42 7.94 16.26
C ASN A 104 -13.98 6.82 15.31
N VAL A 105 -12.66 6.61 15.18
CA VAL A 105 -12.08 5.58 14.31
C VAL A 105 -12.49 4.18 14.72
N ALA A 106 -12.77 3.93 16.01
CA ALA A 106 -13.27 2.63 16.46
C ALA A 106 -14.64 2.30 15.86
N ASN A 107 -15.42 3.31 15.46
CA ASN A 107 -16.72 3.15 14.80
C ASN A 107 -16.63 3.14 13.26
N MET A 108 -15.44 3.32 12.68
CA MET A 108 -15.24 3.23 11.23
C MET A 108 -15.13 1.77 10.79
N TYR A 109 -15.64 1.52 9.59
CA TYR A 109 -15.43 0.28 8.85
C TYR A 109 -14.48 0.55 7.70
N VAL A 110 -13.36 -0.18 7.64
CA VAL A 110 -12.40 -0.14 6.55
C VAL A 110 -12.53 -1.44 5.79
N VAL A 111 -12.82 -1.36 4.50
CA VAL A 111 -12.96 -2.53 3.63
C VAL A 111 -11.71 -2.66 2.79
N VAL A 112 -11.05 -3.81 2.85
CA VAL A 112 -9.83 -4.13 2.11
C VAL A 112 -9.95 -5.48 1.43
N GLY A 113 -9.25 -5.68 0.31
CA GLY A 113 -9.07 -7.01 -0.26
C GLY A 113 -7.97 -7.77 0.48
N GLU A 114 -8.09 -9.09 0.60
CA GLU A 114 -7.05 -9.98 1.16
C GLU A 114 -5.69 -9.82 0.44
N ARG A 115 -5.75 -9.51 -0.85
CA ARG A 115 -4.62 -9.13 -1.70
C ARG A 115 -4.91 -7.79 -2.34
N GLY A 116 -3.88 -6.97 -2.53
CA GLY A 116 -4.06 -5.64 -3.11
C GLY A 116 -2.77 -4.84 -3.20
N ASP A 117 -2.88 -3.54 -2.95
CA ASP A 117 -1.77 -2.60 -2.96
C ASP A 117 -0.84 -2.83 -1.75
N THR A 118 0.40 -2.35 -1.83
CA THR A 118 1.43 -2.63 -0.83
C THR A 118 1.25 -1.95 0.53
N ASP A 119 0.31 -1.03 0.66
CA ASP A 119 -0.06 -0.36 1.91
C ASP A 119 -1.22 -1.05 2.65
N TYR A 120 -1.60 -2.26 2.21
CA TYR A 120 -2.55 -3.14 2.88
C TYR A 120 -2.27 -3.28 4.39
N GLU A 121 -1.02 -3.56 4.77
CA GLU A 121 -0.63 -3.75 6.17
C GLU A 121 -0.85 -2.50 7.03
N GLU A 122 -0.69 -1.32 6.45
CA GLU A 122 -0.92 -0.05 7.14
C GLU A 122 -2.42 0.27 7.27
N LEU A 123 -3.25 -0.30 6.38
CA LEU A 123 -4.70 -0.15 6.42
C LEU A 123 -5.37 -1.11 7.38
N ILE A 124 -4.86 -2.33 7.56
CA ILE A 124 -5.43 -3.28 8.53
C ILE A 124 -5.00 -2.97 9.97
N SER A 125 -3.94 -2.20 10.15
CA SER A 125 -3.44 -1.78 11.45
C SER A 125 -4.24 -0.59 11.98
N GLY A 126 -4.82 -0.73 13.18
CA GLY A 126 -5.54 0.36 13.84
C GLY A 126 -6.65 -0.12 14.77
N THR A 127 -7.46 0.82 15.24
CA THR A 127 -8.62 0.53 16.12
C THR A 127 -9.94 0.43 15.36
N HIS A 128 -9.94 0.68 14.06
CA HIS A 128 -11.14 0.59 13.23
C HIS A 128 -11.53 -0.88 13.02
N LYS A 129 -12.78 -1.09 12.61
CA LYS A 129 -13.27 -2.40 12.20
C LYS A 129 -12.86 -2.64 10.76
N THR A 130 -12.30 -3.81 10.47
CA THR A 130 -11.78 -4.14 9.15
C THR A 130 -12.56 -5.30 8.56
N VAL A 131 -13.02 -5.14 7.33
CA VAL A 131 -13.64 -6.21 6.54
C VAL A 131 -12.66 -6.60 5.44
N ILE A 132 -12.18 -7.83 5.48
CA ILE A 132 -11.25 -8.38 4.50
C ILE A 132 -12.02 -9.23 3.50
N ILE A 133 -12.06 -8.79 2.25
CA ILE A 133 -12.69 -9.51 1.13
C ILE A 133 -11.67 -10.46 0.53
N LYS A 134 -11.88 -11.77 0.73
CA LYS A 134 -11.10 -12.87 0.17
C LYS A 134 -11.45 -13.11 -1.28
N ARG A 135 -10.47 -13.60 -2.04
CA ARG A 135 -10.61 -14.02 -3.45
C ARG A 135 -11.09 -12.94 -4.42
N LEU A 136 -11.10 -11.67 -4.02
CA LEU A 136 -11.44 -10.56 -4.91
C LEU A 136 -10.38 -10.35 -6.00
N VAL A 137 -9.12 -10.58 -5.66
CA VAL A 137 -7.97 -10.44 -6.57
C VAL A 137 -7.06 -11.64 -6.42
N THR A 138 -6.70 -12.27 -7.53
CA THR A 138 -5.81 -13.45 -7.55
C THR A 138 -4.34 -13.10 -7.33
N LEU A 139 -3.90 -11.97 -7.90
CA LEU A 139 -2.53 -11.47 -7.82
C LEU A 139 -2.51 -10.03 -7.27
N GLY A 140 -1.93 -9.89 -6.08
CA GLY A 140 -1.69 -8.59 -5.45
C GLY A 140 -0.32 -8.01 -5.77
N SER A 141 -0.01 -6.88 -5.14
CA SER A 141 1.30 -6.23 -5.19
C SER A 141 2.19 -6.62 -4.01
N ASP A 142 1.76 -7.58 -3.20
CA ASP A 142 2.34 -7.93 -1.92
C ASP A 142 3.77 -8.47 -1.99
N ALA A 143 4.15 -9.11 -3.11
CA ALA A 143 5.51 -9.58 -3.35
C ALA A 143 6.55 -8.43 -3.44
N LEU A 144 6.10 -7.21 -3.73
CA LEU A 144 6.95 -6.02 -3.81
C LEU A 144 6.97 -5.20 -2.51
N LEU A 145 6.30 -5.64 -1.44
CA LEU A 145 6.27 -4.89 -0.19
C LEU A 145 7.61 -4.96 0.55
N ARG A 146 8.07 -6.17 0.87
CA ARG A 146 9.26 -6.43 1.69
C ARG A 146 9.82 -7.82 1.42
N SER A 147 11.07 -8.06 1.83
CA SER A 147 11.74 -9.35 1.61
C SER A 147 11.27 -10.47 2.56
N THR A 148 10.83 -10.11 3.77
CA THR A 148 10.40 -11.04 4.82
C THR A 148 8.91 -10.89 5.08
N ASP A 149 8.15 -11.99 5.07
CA ASP A 149 6.74 -11.95 5.44
C ASP A 149 6.60 -11.85 6.97
N LEU A 150 6.04 -10.73 7.44
CA LEU A 150 5.81 -10.46 8.86
C LEU A 150 4.33 -10.10 9.12
N ARG A 151 3.40 -10.53 8.24
CA ARG A 151 1.99 -10.17 8.35
C ARG A 151 1.38 -10.56 9.69
N ASP A 152 1.73 -11.73 10.18
CA ASP A 152 1.22 -12.29 11.44
C ASP A 152 1.67 -11.47 12.67
N ASP A 153 2.78 -10.73 12.56
CA ASP A 153 3.27 -9.84 13.61
C ASP A 153 2.57 -8.46 13.60
N ILE A 154 1.89 -8.10 12.50
CA ILE A 154 1.27 -6.78 12.33
C ILE A 154 -0.16 -6.79 12.87
N VAL A 155 -0.95 -7.80 12.53
CA VAL A 155 -2.30 -7.97 13.05
C VAL A 155 -2.54 -9.43 13.44
N PRO A 156 -2.93 -9.72 14.69
CA PRO A 156 -3.28 -11.08 15.09
C PRO A 156 -4.39 -11.66 14.21
N LYS A 157 -4.24 -12.93 13.82
CA LYS A 157 -5.24 -13.67 13.01
C LYS A 157 -6.63 -13.68 13.64
N GLU A 158 -6.70 -13.60 14.97
CA GLU A 158 -7.94 -13.67 15.76
C GLU A 158 -8.32 -12.30 16.36
N SER A 159 -8.20 -11.23 15.58
CA SER A 159 -8.68 -9.91 16.01
C SER A 159 -10.22 -9.84 15.99
N PRO A 160 -10.89 -9.44 17.09
CA PRO A 160 -12.35 -9.26 17.11
C PRO A 160 -12.81 -8.09 16.22
N PHE A 161 -11.88 -7.25 15.77
CA PHE A 161 -12.13 -6.13 14.87
C PHE A 161 -12.02 -6.51 13.40
N ILE A 162 -11.72 -7.78 13.07
CA ILE A 162 -11.58 -8.25 11.69
C ILE A 162 -12.70 -9.23 11.33
N GLY A 163 -13.40 -8.93 10.25
CA GLY A 163 -14.37 -9.80 9.60
C GLY A 163 -13.89 -10.23 8.23
N PHE A 164 -14.24 -11.43 7.80
CA PHE A 164 -13.88 -11.94 6.48
C PHE A 164 -15.14 -12.16 5.64
N LEU A 165 -15.07 -11.75 4.37
CA LEU A 165 -16.09 -12.02 3.37
C LEU A 165 -15.43 -12.62 2.14
N ASN A 166 -16.17 -13.34 1.31
CA ASN A 166 -15.73 -13.70 -0.02
C ASN A 166 -16.26 -12.68 -1.03
N ALA A 167 -15.63 -12.57 -2.20
CA ALA A 167 -16.11 -11.70 -3.27
C ALA A 167 -17.56 -11.98 -3.68
N ASP A 168 -17.99 -13.24 -3.53
CA ASP A 168 -19.30 -13.74 -3.96
C ASP A 168 -20.29 -13.85 -2.78
N SER A 169 -19.95 -13.29 -1.62
CA SER A 169 -20.76 -13.38 -0.41
C SER A 169 -22.16 -12.77 -0.60
N PRO A 170 -23.23 -13.48 -0.21
CA PRO A 170 -24.60 -12.96 -0.28
C PRO A 170 -24.80 -11.81 0.73
N VAL A 171 -25.77 -10.94 0.44
CA VAL A 171 -26.09 -9.74 1.26
C VAL A 171 -26.31 -10.08 2.74
N ASN A 172 -26.88 -11.24 3.06
CA ASN A 172 -27.10 -11.68 4.44
C ASN A 172 -25.76 -11.88 5.17
N GLU A 173 -24.77 -12.52 4.54
CA GLU A 173 -23.44 -12.75 5.13
C GLU A 173 -22.69 -11.43 5.34
N ILE A 174 -22.81 -10.49 4.41
CA ILE A 174 -22.28 -9.12 4.54
C ILE A 174 -22.90 -8.45 5.77
N THR A 175 -24.22 -8.51 5.89
CA THR A 175 -24.97 -7.90 6.99
C THR A 175 -24.59 -8.51 8.33
N ASP A 176 -24.48 -9.82 8.41
CA ASP A 176 -24.14 -10.53 9.64
C ASP A 176 -22.69 -10.26 10.07
N THR A 177 -21.76 -10.17 9.13
CA THR A 177 -20.36 -9.78 9.40
C THR A 177 -20.28 -8.37 9.96
N LEU A 178 -21.01 -7.41 9.38
CA LEU A 178 -21.06 -6.04 9.90
C LEU A 178 -21.69 -5.97 11.29
N LYS A 179 -22.74 -6.77 11.56
CA LYS A 179 -23.36 -6.88 12.89
C LYS A 179 -22.44 -7.55 13.92
N GLN A 180 -21.61 -8.51 13.51
CA GLN A 180 -20.63 -9.11 14.41
C GLN A 180 -19.58 -8.09 14.81
N LEU A 181 -19.04 -7.36 13.82
CA LEU A 181 -18.03 -6.34 14.05
C LEU A 181 -18.55 -5.16 14.88
N SER A 182 -19.82 -4.79 14.74
CA SER A 182 -20.44 -3.72 15.55
C SER A 182 -20.39 -4.01 17.05
N LYS A 183 -20.45 -5.29 17.44
CA LYS A 183 -20.40 -5.75 18.84
C LYS A 183 -18.99 -5.74 19.44
N ALA A 184 -17.95 -5.69 18.62
CA ALA A 184 -16.56 -5.67 19.11
C ALA A 184 -16.17 -4.33 19.78
N SER A 185 -17.02 -3.30 19.72
CA SER A 185 -16.74 -1.95 20.24
C SER A 185 -17.38 -1.62 21.59
N THR A 186 -17.88 -2.62 22.31
CA THR A 186 -18.28 -2.50 23.72
C THR A 186 -17.14 -2.87 24.66
#